data_AF-A0A2C1K5W0-F1
#
_entry.id   AF-A0A2C1K5W0-F1
#
_cell.length_a   1.000
_cell.length_b   1.000
_cell.length_c   1.000
_cell.angle_alpha   90.00
_cell.angle_beta   90.00
_cell.angle_gamma   90.00
#
_symmetry.space_group_name_H-M   'P 1'
#
loop_
_entity.id
_entity.type
_entity.pdbx_description
1 polymer ?
#
loop_
_entity_poly.entity_id
_entity_poly.type
_entity_poly.pdbx_seq_one_letter_code
_entity_poly.pdbx_strand_id
1 'polypeptide(L)'
;MVGVLKKLYLQFIALFSVLLLCSSAFVDPRSWWSIREITEFSADGFSSQFSWIKISCYALIVITIVGILNIPLAKRAFKTIMKLGVIKLQLLLNNVRTLLN
;
A
#
# COMPACT_ATOMS: atom_id res chain seq x y z
N MET A 1 -15.31 -21.54 -7.65
CA MET A 1 -14.48 -21.15 -6.48
C MET A 1 -13.05 -20.77 -6.85
N VAL A 2 -12.33 -21.59 -7.62
CA VAL A 2 -10.90 -21.35 -7.97
C VAL A 2 -10.64 -19.98 -8.62
N GLY A 3 -11.51 -19.52 -9.52
CA GLY A 3 -11.35 -18.22 -10.18
C GLY A 3 -11.47 -17.01 -9.24
N VAL A 4 -12.33 -17.08 -8.22
CA VAL A 4 -12.50 -16.01 -7.23
C VAL A 4 -11.28 -15.95 -6.30
N LEU A 5 -10.78 -17.11 -5.87
CA LEU A 5 -9.58 -17.21 -5.04
C LEU A 5 -8.34 -16.64 -5.76
N LYS A 6 -8.14 -17.01 -7.03
CA LYS A 6 -7.05 -16.49 -7.86
C LYS A 6 -7.11 -14.97 -7.99
N LYS A 7 -8.30 -14.40 -8.16
CA LYS A 7 -8.50 -12.96 -8.23
C LYS A 7 -8.15 -12.25 -6.91
N LEU A 8 -8.61 -12.78 -5.78
CA LEU A 8 -8.30 -12.24 -4.45
C LEU A 8 -6.79 -12.31 -4.16
N TYR A 9 -6.15 -13.41 -4.55
CA TYR A 9 -4.70 -13.59 -4.40
C TYR A 9 -3.91 -12.57 -5.22
N LEU A 10 -4.30 -12.33 -6.48
CA LEU A 10 -3.66 -11.29 -7.32
C LEU A 10 -3.86 -9.89 -6.73
N GLN A 11 -5.05 -9.59 -6.21
CA GLN A 11 -5.31 -8.33 -5.52
C GLN A 11 -4.44 -8.18 -4.27
N PHE A 12 -4.30 -9.23 -3.48
CA PHE A 12 -3.40 -9.26 -2.34
C PHE A 12 -1.95 -9.00 -2.75
N ILE A 13 -1.42 -9.71 -3.75
CA ILE A 13 -0.03 -9.51 -4.20
C ILE A 13 0.20 -8.08 -4.66
N ALA A 14 -0.71 -7.53 -5.47
CA ALA A 14 -0.58 -6.17 -5.99
C ALA A 14 -0.58 -5.14 -4.86
N LEU A 15 -1.52 -5.26 -3.92
CA LEU A 15 -1.69 -4.31 -2.82
C LEU A 15 -0.56 -4.44 -1.79
N PHE A 16 -0.13 -5.67 -1.50
CA PHE A 16 1.05 -5.96 -0.69
C PHE A 16 2.28 -5.32 -1.31
N SER A 17 2.53 -5.56 -2.60
CA SER A 17 3.72 -5.02 -3.28
C SER A 17 3.73 -3.50 -3.30
N VAL A 18 2.60 -2.84 -3.58
CA VAL A 18 2.52 -1.37 -3.59
C VAL A 18 2.76 -0.79 -2.19
N LEU A 19 2.08 -1.31 -1.17
CA LEU A 19 2.28 -0.84 0.21
C LEU A 19 3.71 -1.10 0.70
N LEU A 20 4.30 -2.23 0.30
CA LEU A 20 5.63 -2.63 0.67
C LEU A 20 6.72 -1.80 -0.03
N LEU A 21 6.55 -1.50 -1.32
CA LEU A 21 7.49 -0.69 -2.12
C LEU A 21 7.39 0.81 -1.83
N CYS A 22 6.19 1.31 -1.50
CA CYS A 22 5.98 2.71 -1.15
C CYS A 22 6.26 3.00 0.33
N SER A 23 6.53 1.99 1.15
CA SER A 23 6.85 2.17 2.56
C SER A 23 8.35 2.37 2.77
N SER A 24 8.70 3.22 3.74
CA SER A 24 10.08 3.32 4.26
C SER A 24 10.57 2.01 4.90
N ALA A 25 9.70 1.01 5.02
CA ALA A 25 9.94 -0.31 5.59
C ALA A 25 11.21 -1.01 5.06
N PHE A 26 11.57 -0.80 3.79
CA PHE A 26 12.77 -1.38 3.17
C PHE A 26 13.99 -0.46 3.22
N VAL A 27 13.76 0.85 3.16
CA VAL A 27 14.79 1.86 2.90
C VAL A 27 15.55 2.21 4.17
N ASP A 28 14.85 2.34 5.29
CA ASP A 28 15.46 2.70 6.56
C ASP A 28 15.19 1.61 7.61
N PRO A 29 16.22 0.81 7.98
CA PRO A 29 16.08 -0.21 9.01
C PRO A 29 15.67 0.37 10.37
N ARG A 30 16.00 1.66 10.64
CA ARG A 30 15.70 2.37 11.90
C ARG A 30 14.32 3.00 11.92
N SER A 31 13.62 3.00 10.79
CA SER A 31 12.24 3.45 10.73
C SER A 31 11.36 2.61 11.67
N TRP A 32 10.42 3.26 12.35
CA TRP A 32 9.39 2.54 13.13
C TRP A 32 8.61 1.53 12.28
N TRP A 33 8.49 1.82 10.98
CA TRP A 33 7.78 1.00 9.99
C TRP A 33 8.67 -0.06 9.34
N SER A 34 9.95 -0.13 9.72
CA SER A 34 10.92 -1.08 9.20
C SER A 34 10.46 -2.52 9.40
N ILE A 35 10.48 -3.30 8.30
CA ILE A 35 10.32 -4.77 8.37
C ILE A 35 11.60 -5.47 8.87
N ARG A 36 12.66 -4.71 9.10
CA ARG A 36 13.90 -5.21 9.65
C ARG A 36 13.87 -5.11 11.17
N GLU A 37 14.45 -6.10 11.82
CA GLU A 37 14.92 -6.02 13.19
C GLU A 37 16.35 -5.51 13.16
N ILE A 38 16.65 -4.59 14.07
CA ILE A 38 18.00 -4.11 14.30
C ILE A 38 18.50 -4.74 15.59
N THR A 39 19.67 -5.35 15.51
CA THR A 39 20.45 -5.72 16.69
C THR A 39 21.71 -4.89 16.70
N GLU A 40 21.84 -4.05 17.72
CA GLU A 40 23.03 -3.23 17.93
C GLU A 40 24.08 -4.06 18.66
N PHE A 41 25.29 -4.12 18.12
CA PHE A 41 26.42 -4.84 18.69
C PHE A 41 27.49 -3.81 19.05
N SER A 42 27.38 -3.22 20.25
CA SER A 42 28.32 -2.21 20.78
C SER A 42 28.49 -0.97 19.86
N ALA A 43 29.35 -0.03 20.29
CA ALA A 43 29.32 1.38 19.87
C ALA A 43 29.41 1.65 18.35
N ASP A 44 29.94 0.72 17.55
CA ASP A 44 30.28 0.98 16.15
C ASP A 44 29.53 0.10 15.13
N GLY A 45 28.62 -0.78 15.56
CA GLY A 45 28.01 -1.76 14.68
C GLY A 45 26.53 -2.03 14.93
N PHE A 46 25.73 -2.05 13.87
CA PHE A 46 24.37 -2.59 13.90
C PHE A 46 24.22 -3.66 12.81
N SER A 47 23.55 -4.76 13.14
CA SER A 47 23.09 -5.73 12.15
C SER A 47 21.61 -5.50 11.89
N SER A 48 21.20 -5.67 10.62
CA SER A 48 19.79 -5.59 10.25
C SER A 48 19.37 -6.88 9.56
N GLN A 49 18.35 -7.52 10.10
CA GLN A 49 17.80 -8.77 9.56
C GLN A 49 16.31 -8.62 9.32
N PHE A 50 15.75 -9.39 8.38
CA PHE A 50 14.30 -9.36 8.16
C PHE A 50 13.56 -9.99 9.33
N SER A 51 12.55 -9.27 9.84
CA SER A 51 11.65 -9.79 10.86
C SER A 51 10.44 -10.43 10.22
N TRP A 52 10.36 -11.76 10.32
CA TRP A 52 9.19 -12.52 9.86
C TRP A 52 7.91 -12.13 10.60
N ILE A 53 8.02 -11.72 11.86
CA ILE A 53 6.88 -11.24 12.66
C ILE A 53 6.33 -9.96 12.05
N LYS A 54 7.20 -8.96 11.79
CA LYS A 54 6.77 -7.70 11.19
C LYS A 54 6.22 -7.90 9.77
N ILE A 55 6.87 -8.74 8.95
CA ILE A 55 6.38 -9.08 7.60
C ILE A 55 4.99 -9.72 7.67
N SER A 56 4.75 -10.61 8.64
CA SER A 56 3.44 -11.24 8.85
C SER A 56 2.37 -10.22 9.26
N CYS A 57 2.70 -9.24 10.12
CA CYS A 57 1.80 -8.15 10.45
C CYS A 57 1.40 -7.32 9.23
N TYR A 58 2.35 -6.99 8.35
CA TYR A 58 2.06 -6.31 7.08
C TYR A 58 1.12 -7.15 6.20
N ALA A 59 1.36 -8.47 6.10
CA ALA A 59 0.48 -9.36 5.33
C ALA A 59 -0.96 -9.36 5.88
N LEU A 60 -1.13 -9.39 7.21
CA LEU A 60 -2.44 -9.33 7.85
C LEU A 60 -3.18 -8.01 7.57
N ILE A 61 -2.47 -6.89 7.65
CA ILE A 61 -3.02 -5.57 7.30
C ILE A 61 -3.52 -5.58 5.85
N VAL A 62 -2.71 -6.11 4.92
CA VAL A 62 -3.07 -6.18 3.50
C VAL A 62 -4.28 -7.08 3.27
N ILE A 63 -4.35 -8.24 3.92
CA ILE A 63 -5.53 -9.12 3.87
C ILE A 63 -6.78 -8.37 4.35
N THR A 64 -6.65 -7.60 5.43
CA THR A 64 -7.75 -6.82 6.00
C THR A 64 -8.23 -5.74 5.02
N ILE A 65 -7.31 -5.02 4.37
CA ILE A 65 -7.65 -4.02 3.35
C ILE A 65 -8.32 -4.68 2.13
N VAL A 66 -7.81 -5.81 1.66
CA VAL A 66 -8.42 -6.57 0.55
C VAL A 66 -9.83 -7.03 0.94
N GLY A 67 -10.03 -7.45 2.19
CA GLY A 67 -11.35 -7.77 2.74
C GLY A 67 -12.29 -6.58 2.67
N ILE A 68 -11.88 -5.43 3.21
CA ILE A 68 -12.67 -4.18 3.20
C ILE A 68 -13.02 -3.75 1.78
N LEU A 69 -12.06 -3.77 0.85
CA LEU A 69 -12.29 -3.36 -0.54
C LEU A 69 -13.27 -4.28 -1.30
N ASN A 70 -13.38 -5.54 -0.88
CA ASN A 70 -14.34 -6.48 -1.45
C ASN A 70 -15.74 -6.36 -0.83
N ILE A 71 -15.92 -5.58 0.25
CA ILE A 71 -17.25 -5.26 0.78
C ILE A 71 -18.00 -4.35 -0.24
N PRO A 72 -19.26 -4.68 -0.60
CA PRO A 72 -20.00 -3.95 -1.62
C PRO A 72 -20.16 -2.44 -1.30
N LEU A 73 -20.30 -2.09 -0.02
CA LEU A 73 -20.43 -0.72 0.44
C LEU A 73 -19.15 0.10 0.20
N ALA A 74 -18.00 -0.44 0.63
CA ALA A 74 -16.70 0.19 0.42
C ALA A 74 -16.39 0.35 -1.06
N LYS A 75 -16.71 -0.67 -1.87
CA LYS A 75 -16.54 -0.64 -3.32
C LYS A 75 -17.34 0.48 -3.98
N ARG A 76 -18.58 0.72 -3.53
CA ARG A 76 -19.40 1.84 -4.02
C ARG A 76 -18.81 3.19 -3.61
N ALA A 77 -18.40 3.33 -2.35
CA ALA A 77 -17.78 4.56 -1.84
C ALA A 77 -16.50 4.91 -2.62
N PHE A 78 -15.59 3.94 -2.79
CA PHE A 78 -14.37 4.12 -3.59
C PHE A 78 -14.65 4.52 -5.03
N LYS A 79 -15.66 3.90 -5.67
CA LYS A 79 -16.04 4.24 -7.04
C LYS A 79 -16.53 5.68 -7.16
N THR A 80 -17.29 6.17 -6.17
CA THR A 80 -17.76 7.56 -6.14
C THR A 80 -16.60 8.54 -5.94
N ILE A 81 -15.70 8.26 -4.99
CA ILE A 81 -14.52 9.09 -4.73
C ILE A 81 -13.64 9.17 -5.98
N MET A 82 -13.39 8.03 -6.64
CA MET A 82 -12.58 7.97 -7.86
C MET A 82 -13.21 8.79 -9.00
N LYS A 83 -14.54 8.68 -9.19
CA LYS A 83 -15.26 9.51 -10.17
C LYS A 83 -15.13 11.00 -9.86
N LEU A 84 -15.30 11.39 -8.60
CA LEU A 84 -15.17 12.78 -8.17
C LEU A 84 -13.74 13.32 -8.42
N GLY A 85 -12.74 12.50 -8.11
CA GLY A 85 -11.33 12.83 -8.34
C GLY A 85 -11.02 13.03 -9.83
N VAL A 86 -11.50 12.15 -10.70
CA VAL A 86 -11.33 12.27 -12.15
C VAL A 86 -11.97 13.55 -12.68
N ILE A 87 -13.18 13.89 -12.24
CA ILE A 87 -13.85 15.14 -12.65
C ILE A 87 -13.04 16.37 -12.20
N LYS A 88 -12.55 16.38 -10.96
CA LYS A 88 -11.70 17.48 -10.46
C LYS A 88 -10.40 17.62 -11.26
N LEU A 89 -9.76 16.50 -11.61
CA LEU A 89 -8.55 16.49 -12.45
C LEU A 89 -8.84 17.02 -13.86
N GLN A 90 -9.94 16.62 -14.48
CA GLN A 90 -10.35 17.14 -15.78
C GLN A 90 -10.60 18.64 -15.76
N LEU A 91 -11.26 19.16 -14.71
CA LEU A 91 -11.45 20.59 -14.52
C LEU A 91 -10.13 21.36 -14.36
N LEU A 92 -9.20 20.83 -13.56
CA LEU A 92 -7.86 21.41 -13.40
C LEU A 92 -7.11 21.45 -14.73
N LEU A 93 -7.10 20.34 -15.47
CA LEU A 93 -6.47 20.25 -16.79
C LEU A 93 -7.07 21.24 -17.80
N ASN A 94 -8.39 21.38 -17.81
CA ASN A 94 -9.07 22.35 -18.67
C ASN A 94 -8.70 23.79 -18.30
N ASN A 95 -8.65 24.13 -17.01
CA ASN A 95 -8.25 25.47 -16.55
C ASN A 95 -6.79 25.79 -16.91
N VAL A 96 -5.87 24.81 -16.76
CA VAL A 96 -4.47 24.98 -17.18
C VAL A 96 -4.38 25.17 -18.69
N ARG A 97 -5.17 24.42 -19.47
CA ARG A 97 -5.21 24.54 -20.93
C ARG A 97 -5.74 25.90 -21.39
N THR A 98 -6.73 26.46 -20.71
CA THR A 98 -7.25 27.81 -21.00
C THR A 98 -6.33 28.94 -20.57
N LEU A 99 -5.40 28.70 -19.65
CA LEU A 99 -4.38 29.67 -19.25
C LEU A 99 -3.14 29.66 -20.15
N LEU A 100 -2.91 28.55 -20.86
CA LEU A 100 -1.80 28.38 -21.81
C LEU A 100 -2.16 28.82 -23.24
N ASN A 101 -3.43 29.07 -23.52
CA ASN A 101 -3.94 29.65 -24.78
C ASN A 101 -4.29 31.13 -24.58
#